data_AF-A0A6P1A2Z1-F1
#
_entry.id   AF-A0A6P1A2Z1-F1
#
_cell.length_a   1.000
_cell.length_b   1.000
_cell.length_c   1.000
_cell.angle_alpha   90.00
_cell.angle_beta   90.00
_cell.angle_gamma   90.00
#
_symmetry.space_group_name_H-M   'P 1'
#
loop_
_entity.id
_entity.type
_entity.pdbx_description
1 polymer ?
#
loop_
_entity_poly.entity_id
_entity_poly.type
_entity_poly.pdbx_seq_one_letter_code
_entity_poly.pdbx_strand_id
1 'polypeptide(L)'
;MDEERRQACLNLIQQLLTCASGEDDQILESNRELVDAELLQVMAVVAEKIAADGNQNAAEFLASLRSELLEIISESSSLVNPSSQDYLDFLEKVLQATADSNGDPTVVYPLLEANLDKLDDNFINILQTWASSKFSELEPDIGKSIAIDIGNFSNLISDFKLGNK
;
A
#
# COMPACT_ATOMS: atom_id res chain seq x y z
N MET A 1 3.02 6.10 -10.42
CA MET A 1 3.93 7.13 -9.90
C MET A 1 4.16 8.17 -10.98
N ASP A 2 3.87 9.43 -10.67
CA ASP A 2 4.24 10.57 -11.51
C ASP A 2 5.76 10.84 -11.39
N GLU A 3 6.40 11.22 -12.48
CA GLU A 3 7.81 11.58 -12.53
C GLU A 3 8.13 12.73 -11.55
N GLU A 4 7.23 13.72 -11.45
CA GLU A 4 7.40 14.86 -10.54
C GLU A 4 7.35 14.42 -9.07
N ARG A 5 6.40 13.52 -8.73
CA ARG A 5 6.26 12.97 -7.37
C ARG A 5 7.47 12.13 -6.96
N ARG A 6 7.98 11.30 -7.88
CA ARG A 6 9.21 10.53 -7.64
C ARG A 6 10.39 11.45 -7.38
N GLN A 7 10.53 12.51 -8.17
CA GLN A 7 11.61 13.46 -8.02
C GLN A 7 11.53 14.23 -6.70
N ALA A 8 10.33 14.57 -6.24
CA ALA A 8 10.13 15.16 -4.92
C ALA A 8 10.57 14.22 -3.78
N CYS A 9 10.22 12.93 -3.84
CA CYS A 9 10.72 11.92 -2.90
C CYS A 9 12.25 11.84 -2.89
N LEU A 10 12.87 11.78 -4.07
CA LEU A 10 14.33 11.70 -4.19
C LEU A 10 15.01 12.95 -3.60
N ASN A 11 14.45 14.13 -3.84
CA ASN A 11 14.97 15.38 -3.29
C ASN A 11 14.86 15.41 -1.76
N LEU A 12 13.75 14.93 -1.19
CA LEU A 12 13.57 14.83 0.26
C LEU A 12 14.58 13.85 0.88
N ILE A 13 14.74 12.67 0.29
CA ILE A 13 15.72 11.67 0.74
C ILE A 13 17.13 12.23 0.70
N GLN A 14 17.48 12.98 -0.35
CA GLN A 14 18.78 13.62 -0.46
C GLN A 14 18.99 14.68 0.64
N GLN A 15 17.97 15.46 0.97
CA GLN A 15 18.03 16.43 2.08
C GLN A 15 18.26 15.71 3.42
N LEU A 16 17.52 14.63 3.69
CA LEU A 16 17.68 13.83 4.92
C LEU A 16 19.07 13.19 5.02
N LEU A 17 19.66 12.76 3.90
CA LEU A 17 21.01 12.20 3.87
C LEU A 17 22.12 13.24 4.06
N THR A 18 21.83 14.52 3.83
CA THR A 18 22.82 15.60 3.83
C THR A 18 22.62 16.63 4.94
N CYS A 19 21.54 16.53 5.71
CA CYS A 19 21.23 17.45 6.80
C CYS A 19 22.20 17.32 7.96
N ALA A 20 22.27 18.35 8.81
CA ALA A 20 23.00 18.24 10.06
C ALA A 20 22.23 17.34 11.04
N SER A 21 22.95 16.75 12.00
CA SER A 21 22.33 15.93 13.04
C SER A 21 21.31 16.76 13.84
N GLY A 22 20.04 16.32 13.84
CA GLY A 22 18.93 16.98 14.52
C GLY A 22 18.07 17.91 13.65
N GLU A 23 18.30 17.97 12.33
CA GLU A 23 17.47 18.73 11.38
C GLU A 23 16.44 17.86 10.64
N ASP A 24 16.54 16.54 10.79
CA ASP A 24 15.67 15.53 10.17
C ASP A 24 14.19 15.73 10.51
N ASP A 25 13.86 15.94 11.78
CA ASP A 25 12.47 16.22 12.21
C ASP A 25 11.88 17.45 11.50
N GLN A 26 12.65 18.53 11.39
CA GLN A 26 12.19 19.77 10.77
C GLN A 26 11.99 19.60 9.26
N ILE A 27 12.88 18.85 8.60
CA ILE A 27 12.78 18.53 7.18
C ILE A 27 11.53 17.68 6.92
N LEU A 28 11.29 16.65 7.75
CA LEU A 28 10.11 15.81 7.66
C LEU A 28 8.82 16.61 7.89
N GLU A 29 8.79 17.47 8.92
CA GLU A 29 7.64 18.34 9.22
C GLU A 29 7.32 19.32 8.07
N SER A 30 8.34 19.82 7.38
CA SER A 30 8.19 20.73 6.24
C SER A 30 7.73 20.03 4.96
N ASN A 31 7.83 18.70 4.92
CA ASN A 31 7.51 17.88 3.75
C ASN A 31 6.48 16.79 4.10
N ARG A 32 5.62 17.00 5.11
CA ARG A 32 4.68 15.98 5.61
C ARG A 32 3.78 15.38 4.53
N GLU A 33 3.38 16.17 3.54
CA GLU A 33 2.60 15.71 2.38
C GLU A 33 3.31 14.65 1.54
N LEU A 34 4.65 14.56 1.62
CA LEU A 34 5.45 13.57 0.93
C LEU A 34 5.70 12.32 1.79
N VAL A 35 5.44 12.37 3.10
CA VAL A 35 5.72 11.29 4.06
C VAL A 35 4.58 10.28 4.06
N ASP A 36 4.64 9.37 3.10
CA ASP A 36 3.63 8.33 2.85
C ASP A 36 4.28 6.99 2.47
N ALA A 37 3.44 5.99 2.16
CA ALA A 37 3.90 4.66 1.74
C ALA A 37 4.76 4.70 0.46
N GLU A 38 4.61 5.71 -0.41
CA GLU A 38 5.41 5.86 -1.63
C GLU A 38 6.83 6.33 -1.29
N LEU A 39 6.98 7.30 -0.37
CA LEU A 39 8.31 7.69 0.14
C LEU A 39 9.05 6.51 0.76
N LEU A 40 8.36 5.70 1.59
CA LEU A 40 8.98 4.52 2.21
C LEU A 40 9.51 3.51 1.19
N GLN A 41 8.87 3.37 0.03
CA GLN A 41 9.35 2.53 -1.05
C GLN A 41 10.60 3.13 -1.72
N VAL A 42 10.58 4.44 -2.00
CA VAL A 42 11.76 5.12 -2.60
C VAL A 42 12.95 5.08 -1.64
N MET A 43 12.74 5.23 -0.32
CA MET A 43 13.79 5.08 0.70
C MET A 43 14.45 3.71 0.65
N ALA A 44 13.68 2.62 0.47
CA ALA A 44 14.23 1.27 0.37
C ALA A 44 15.11 1.10 -0.88
N VAL A 45 14.62 1.54 -2.04
CA VAL A 45 15.38 1.47 -3.31
C VAL A 45 16.68 2.29 -3.23
N VAL A 46 16.62 3.49 -2.63
CA VAL A 46 17.79 4.34 -2.47
C VAL A 46 18.77 3.74 -1.46
N ALA A 47 18.30 3.17 -0.34
CA ALA A 47 19.14 2.49 0.63
C ALA A 47 19.91 1.30 0.01
N GLU A 48 19.25 0.47 -0.80
CA GLU A 48 19.90 -0.63 -1.52
C GLU A 48 21.00 -0.14 -2.47
N LYS A 49 20.71 0.93 -3.22
CA LYS A 49 21.68 1.53 -4.14
C LYS A 49 22.89 2.10 -3.39
N ILE A 50 22.65 2.83 -2.31
CA ILE A 50 23.70 3.44 -1.49
C ILE A 50 24.56 2.37 -0.81
N ALA A 51 23.96 1.25 -0.39
CA ALA A 51 24.70 0.09 0.13
C ALA A 51 25.57 -0.57 -0.96
N ALA A 52 25.04 -0.73 -2.18
CA ALA A 52 25.79 -1.24 -3.32
C ALA A 52 26.98 -0.34 -3.70
N ASP A 53 26.82 0.99 -3.53
CA ASP A 53 27.88 1.99 -3.72
C ASP A 53 28.88 2.04 -2.54
N GLY A 54 28.71 1.18 -1.52
CA GLY A 54 29.64 0.99 -0.40
C GLY A 54 29.40 1.92 0.79
N ASN A 55 28.34 2.72 0.77
CA ASN A 55 28.03 3.64 1.87
C ASN A 55 27.01 3.03 2.84
N GLN A 56 27.48 2.02 3.56
CA GLN A 56 26.64 1.22 4.47
C GLN A 56 25.95 2.08 5.56
N ASN A 57 26.65 3.07 6.12
CA ASN A 57 26.09 3.92 7.18
C ASN A 57 24.87 4.72 6.71
N ALA A 58 24.92 5.27 5.50
CA ALA A 58 23.79 6.02 4.94
C ALA A 58 22.62 5.10 4.57
N ALA A 59 22.91 3.88 4.10
CA ALA A 59 21.88 2.88 3.84
C ALA A 59 21.17 2.44 5.13
N GLU A 60 21.93 2.18 6.20
CA GLU A 60 21.40 1.82 7.51
C GLU A 60 20.57 2.95 8.11
N PHE A 61 21.03 4.21 8.01
CA PHE A 61 20.25 5.37 8.41
C PHE A 61 18.89 5.43 7.70
N LEU A 62 18.85 5.29 6.38
CA LEU A 62 17.59 5.29 5.64
C LEU A 62 16.68 4.12 6.03
N ALA A 63 17.23 2.93 6.27
CA ALA A 63 16.45 1.77 6.70
C ALA A 63 15.85 1.96 8.10
N SER A 64 16.62 2.53 9.04
CA SER A 64 16.15 2.87 10.38
C SER A 64 15.06 3.95 10.34
N LEU A 65 15.31 5.04 9.62
CA LEU A 65 14.35 6.14 9.48
C LEU A 65 13.05 5.67 8.80
N ARG A 66 13.16 4.84 7.76
CA ARG A 66 11.99 4.22 7.11
C ARG A 66 11.17 3.39 8.10
N SER A 67 11.82 2.68 9.02
CA SER A 67 11.13 1.84 10.00
C SER A 67 10.40 2.70 11.05
N GLU A 68 11.04 3.77 11.50
CA GLU A 68 10.43 4.75 12.41
C GLU A 68 9.24 5.47 11.74
N LEU A 69 9.39 5.93 10.51
CA LEU A 69 8.31 6.54 9.75
C LEU A 69 7.16 5.56 9.50
N LEU A 70 7.45 4.29 9.24
CA LEU A 70 6.42 3.25 9.11
C LEU A 70 5.64 3.08 10.41
N GLU A 71 6.31 3.05 11.56
CA GLU A 71 5.68 2.97 12.87
C GLU A 71 4.83 4.22 13.15
N ILE A 72 5.37 5.42 12.92
CA ILE A 72 4.64 6.69 13.07
C ILE A 72 3.42 6.73 12.15
N ILE A 73 3.55 6.36 10.88
CA ILE A 73 2.41 6.31 9.94
C ILE A 73 1.38 5.30 10.45
N SER A 74 1.82 4.16 10.99
CA SER A 74 0.91 3.14 11.55
C SER A 74 0.22 3.59 12.84
N GLU A 75 0.91 4.32 13.72
CA GLU A 75 0.38 4.82 15.00
C GLU A 75 -0.48 6.10 14.84
N SER A 76 -0.07 7.00 13.96
CA SER A 76 -0.83 8.21 13.58
C SER A 76 -2.07 7.88 12.73
N SER A 77 -2.11 6.69 12.11
CA SER A 77 -3.30 6.14 11.47
C SER A 77 -4.44 5.75 12.44
N SER A 78 -4.29 6.01 13.75
CA SER A 78 -5.41 6.04 14.70
C SER A 78 -6.42 7.17 14.43
N LEU A 79 -6.22 8.00 13.42
CA LEU A 79 -7.25 8.82 12.77
C LEU A 79 -7.28 8.56 11.25
N VAL A 80 -7.92 7.44 10.90
CA VAL A 80 -8.45 7.08 9.57
C VAL A 80 -7.39 6.86 8.46
N ASN A 81 -6.59 5.81 8.63
CA ASN A 81 -6.11 5.00 7.50
C ASN A 81 -6.18 3.52 7.91
N PRO A 82 -6.80 2.64 7.10
CA PRO A 82 -6.79 1.21 7.39
C PRO A 82 -5.36 0.66 7.33
N SER A 83 -4.96 -0.17 8.29
CA SER A 83 -3.68 -0.88 8.24
C SER A 83 -3.65 -1.84 7.04
N SER A 84 -2.46 -2.25 6.58
CA SER A 84 -2.35 -3.29 5.53
C SER A 84 -3.09 -4.57 5.89
N GLN A 85 -3.24 -4.87 7.20
CA GLN A 85 -4.04 -5.99 7.68
C GLN A 85 -5.54 -5.74 7.49
N ASP A 86 -6.03 -4.52 7.74
CA ASP A 86 -7.44 -4.18 7.52
C ASP A 86 -7.83 -4.27 6.04
N TYR A 87 -6.91 -3.92 5.12
CA TYR A 87 -7.09 -4.13 3.69
C TYR A 87 -7.14 -5.61 3.30
N LEU A 88 -6.27 -6.43 3.89
CA LEU A 88 -6.27 -7.88 3.66
C LEU A 88 -7.54 -8.54 4.20
N ASP A 89 -7.95 -8.21 5.43
CA ASP A 89 -9.17 -8.72 6.06
C ASP A 89 -10.41 -8.34 5.24
N PHE A 90 -10.46 -7.10 4.74
CA PHE A 90 -11.50 -6.64 3.84
C PHE A 90 -11.49 -7.40 2.50
N LEU A 91 -10.30 -7.54 1.88
CA LEU A 91 -10.12 -8.26 0.62
C LEU A 91 -10.61 -9.72 0.72
N GLU A 92 -10.17 -10.45 1.74
CA GLU A 92 -10.56 -11.84 1.94
C GLU A 92 -12.07 -11.97 2.17
N LYS A 93 -12.64 -11.07 2.99
CA LYS A 93 -14.07 -11.07 3.27
C LYS A 93 -14.91 -10.80 2.03
N VAL A 94 -14.50 -9.85 1.18
CA VAL A 94 -15.29 -9.46 0.01
C VAL A 94 -15.16 -10.48 -1.14
N LEU A 95 -13.98 -11.08 -1.31
CA LEU A 95 -13.79 -12.18 -2.27
C LEU A 95 -14.56 -13.44 -1.81
N GLN A 96 -14.52 -13.78 -0.52
CA GLN A 96 -15.30 -14.89 0.02
C GLN A 96 -16.81 -14.66 -0.18
N ALA A 97 -17.32 -13.46 0.12
CA ALA A 97 -18.72 -13.13 -0.11
C ALA A 97 -19.10 -13.19 -1.60
N THR A 98 -18.19 -12.79 -2.49
CA THR A 98 -18.38 -12.91 -3.94
C THR A 98 -18.47 -14.37 -4.37
N ALA A 99 -17.58 -15.23 -3.86
CA ALA A 99 -17.59 -16.66 -4.15
C ALA A 99 -18.87 -17.34 -3.63
N ASP A 100 -19.20 -17.13 -2.35
CA ASP A 100 -20.35 -17.77 -1.68
C ASP A 100 -21.70 -17.37 -2.26
N SER A 101 -21.80 -16.14 -2.76
CA SER A 101 -23.03 -15.62 -3.37
C SER A 101 -23.07 -15.75 -4.89
N ASN A 102 -22.01 -16.28 -5.51
CA ASN A 102 -21.83 -16.29 -6.96
C ASN A 102 -21.97 -14.88 -7.58
N GLY A 103 -21.38 -13.89 -6.91
CA GLY A 103 -21.36 -12.50 -7.32
C GLY A 103 -22.70 -11.77 -7.16
N ASP A 104 -23.51 -12.10 -6.16
CA ASP A 104 -24.77 -11.40 -5.89
C ASP A 104 -24.48 -9.98 -5.35
N PRO A 105 -24.89 -8.91 -6.08
CA PRO A 105 -24.69 -7.54 -5.61
C PRO A 105 -25.36 -7.26 -4.27
N THR A 106 -26.48 -7.93 -3.95
CA THR A 106 -27.21 -7.72 -2.68
C THR A 106 -26.45 -8.21 -1.46
N VAL A 107 -25.47 -9.11 -1.66
CA VAL A 107 -24.57 -9.60 -0.61
C VAL A 107 -23.26 -8.80 -0.58
N VAL A 108 -22.71 -8.47 -1.74
CA VAL A 108 -21.38 -7.84 -1.85
C VAL A 108 -21.43 -6.32 -1.62
N TYR A 109 -22.45 -5.62 -2.13
CA TYR A 109 -22.52 -4.15 -2.04
C TYR A 109 -22.57 -3.63 -0.61
N PRO A 110 -23.30 -4.23 0.35
CA PRO A 110 -23.24 -3.79 1.75
C PRO A 110 -21.83 -3.85 2.36
N LEU A 111 -20.98 -4.78 1.91
CA LEU A 111 -19.58 -4.88 2.36
C LEU A 111 -18.72 -3.75 1.76
N LEU A 112 -18.94 -3.43 0.50
CA LEU A 112 -18.29 -2.30 -0.18
C LEU A 112 -18.70 -0.96 0.46
N GLU A 113 -19.99 -0.76 0.71
CA GLU A 113 -20.53 0.45 1.34
C GLU A 113 -19.98 0.67 2.76
N ALA A 114 -19.78 -0.40 3.52
CA ALA A 114 -19.22 -0.33 4.87
C ALA A 114 -17.70 -0.06 4.90
N ASN A 115 -17.01 -0.15 3.76
CA ASN A 115 -15.55 -0.07 3.66
C ASN A 115 -15.10 0.85 2.52
N LEU A 116 -15.85 1.92 2.23
CA LEU A 116 -15.51 2.89 1.18
C LEU A 116 -14.12 3.52 1.39
N ASP A 117 -13.69 3.65 2.65
CA ASP A 117 -12.36 4.11 3.06
C ASP A 117 -11.23 3.20 2.56
N LYS A 118 -11.53 1.94 2.21
CA LYS A 118 -10.59 0.94 1.70
C LYS A 118 -10.70 0.75 0.18
N LEU A 119 -11.50 1.54 -0.53
CA LEU A 119 -11.62 1.45 -1.99
C LEU A 119 -10.73 2.51 -2.67
N ASP A 120 -9.43 2.46 -2.38
CA ASP A 120 -8.43 3.38 -2.89
C ASP A 120 -7.37 2.64 -3.74
N ASP A 121 -6.35 3.37 -4.19
CA ASP A 121 -5.24 2.79 -4.96
C ASP A 121 -4.42 1.76 -4.14
N ASN A 122 -4.42 1.85 -2.79
CA ASN A 122 -3.74 0.86 -1.95
C ASN A 122 -4.43 -0.49 -2.04
N PHE A 123 -5.76 -0.53 -2.10
CA PHE A 123 -6.51 -1.78 -2.28
C PHE A 123 -6.12 -2.51 -3.56
N ILE A 124 -5.86 -1.78 -4.65
CA ILE A 124 -5.39 -2.37 -5.92
C ILE A 124 -4.04 -3.07 -5.71
N ASN A 125 -3.10 -2.42 -5.01
CA ASN A 125 -1.78 -2.97 -4.72
C ASN A 125 -1.87 -4.23 -3.84
N ILE A 126 -2.75 -4.20 -2.82
CA ILE A 126 -2.98 -5.34 -1.93
C ILE A 126 -3.61 -6.52 -2.68
N LEU A 127 -4.63 -6.27 -3.51
CA LEU A 127 -5.27 -7.30 -4.34
C LEU A 127 -4.25 -7.96 -5.29
N GLN A 128 -3.42 -7.18 -5.98
CA GLN A 128 -2.42 -7.71 -6.91
C GLN A 128 -1.35 -8.56 -6.19
N THR A 129 -0.87 -8.09 -5.04
CA THR A 129 0.13 -8.79 -4.24
C THR A 129 -0.42 -10.09 -3.69
N TRP A 130 -1.63 -10.05 -3.12
CA TRP A 130 -2.34 -11.22 -2.60
C TRP A 130 -2.59 -12.25 -3.71
N ALA A 131 -3.13 -11.82 -4.86
CA ALA A 131 -3.41 -12.72 -5.98
C ALA A 131 -2.13 -13.39 -6.51
N SER A 132 -1.03 -12.64 -6.64
CA SER A 132 0.26 -13.16 -7.11
C SER A 132 0.84 -14.22 -6.16
N SER A 133 0.75 -14.00 -4.84
CA SER A 133 1.13 -15.00 -3.83
C SER A 133 0.25 -16.24 -3.92
N LYS A 134 -1.09 -16.08 -3.95
CA LYS A 134 -2.02 -17.22 -4.04
C LYS A 134 -1.82 -18.05 -5.29
N PHE A 135 -1.62 -17.43 -6.45
CA PHE A 135 -1.37 -18.15 -7.70
C PHE A 135 -0.02 -18.86 -7.75
N SER A 136 0.94 -18.43 -6.94
CA SER A 136 2.24 -19.10 -6.83
C SER A 136 2.20 -20.29 -5.85
N GLU A 137 1.33 -20.23 -4.85
CA GLU A 137 1.22 -21.23 -3.78
C GLU A 137 0.23 -22.35 -4.08
N LEU A 138 -0.83 -22.07 -4.85
CA LEU A 138 -1.96 -22.97 -5.02
C LEU A 138 -1.89 -23.80 -6.30
N GLU A 139 -2.56 -24.94 -6.29
CA GLU A 139 -2.73 -25.76 -7.49
C GLU A 139 -3.52 -25.01 -8.58
N PRO A 140 -3.27 -25.28 -9.88
CA PRO A 140 -3.88 -24.55 -10.99
C PRO A 140 -5.41 -24.49 -10.96
N ASP A 141 -6.09 -25.56 -10.54
CA ASP A 141 -7.55 -25.60 -10.47
C ASP A 141 -8.11 -24.66 -9.39
N ILE A 142 -7.42 -24.57 -8.24
CA ILE A 142 -7.78 -23.63 -7.16
C ILE A 142 -7.48 -22.20 -7.61
N GLY A 143 -6.32 -21.97 -8.24
CA GLY A 143 -5.97 -20.67 -8.81
C GLY A 143 -7.00 -20.18 -9.84
N LYS A 144 -7.53 -21.08 -10.67
CA LYS A 144 -8.60 -20.75 -11.61
C LYS A 144 -9.90 -20.33 -10.92
N SER A 145 -10.28 -21.00 -9.82
CA SER A 145 -11.45 -20.59 -9.03
C SER A 145 -11.28 -19.18 -8.49
N ILE A 146 -10.13 -18.89 -7.88
CA ILE A 146 -9.82 -17.57 -7.32
C ILE A 146 -9.84 -16.49 -8.43
N ALA A 147 -9.30 -16.79 -9.62
CA ALA A 147 -9.33 -15.85 -10.73
C ALA A 147 -10.76 -15.55 -11.21
N ILE A 148 -11.68 -16.53 -11.17
CA ILE A 148 -13.10 -16.33 -11.47
C ILE A 148 -13.73 -15.40 -10.42
N ASP A 149 -13.44 -15.63 -9.14
CA ASP A 149 -13.98 -14.83 -8.04
C ASP A 149 -13.50 -13.37 -8.11
N ILE A 150 -12.20 -13.15 -8.41
CA ILE A 150 -11.64 -11.82 -8.65
C ILE A 150 -12.31 -11.14 -9.85
N GLY A 151 -12.55 -11.88 -10.94
CA GLY A 151 -13.24 -11.36 -12.12
C GLY A 151 -14.68 -10.93 -11.83
N ASN A 152 -15.43 -11.76 -11.11
CA ASN A 152 -16.79 -11.44 -10.67
C ASN A 152 -16.81 -10.20 -9.76
N PHE A 153 -15.89 -10.14 -8.80
CA PHE A 153 -15.74 -9.01 -7.91
C PHE A 153 -15.39 -7.71 -8.67
N SER A 154 -14.49 -7.79 -9.64
CA SER A 154 -14.10 -6.64 -10.48
C SER A 154 -15.28 -6.09 -11.28
N ASN A 155 -16.14 -6.97 -11.81
CA ASN A 155 -17.38 -6.55 -12.48
C ASN A 155 -18.32 -5.82 -11.51
N LEU A 156 -18.47 -6.34 -10.28
CA LEU A 156 -19.29 -5.70 -9.25
C LEU A 156 -18.78 -4.32 -8.87
N ILE A 157 -17.46 -4.15 -8.70
CA ILE A 157 -16.81 -2.85 -8.46
C ILE A 157 -17.07 -1.89 -9.62
N SER A 158 -16.95 -2.36 -10.87
CA SER A 158 -17.15 -1.52 -12.06
C SER A 158 -18.57 -0.93 -12.12
N ASP A 159 -19.57 -1.63 -11.60
CA ASP A 159 -20.96 -1.18 -11.55
C ASP A 159 -21.31 -0.42 -10.25
N PHE A 160 -20.40 -0.40 -9.27
CA PHE A 160 -20.64 0.16 -7.95
C PHE A 160 -20.48 1.69 -7.93
N LYS A 161 -21.61 2.40 -7.80
CA LYS A 161 -21.69 3.86 -8.01
C LYS A 161 -21.15 4.74 -6.88
N LEU A 162 -20.85 4.17 -5.71
CA LEU A 162 -20.42 4.93 -4.52
C LEU A 162 -18.90 5.01 -4.35
N GLY A 163 -18.11 4.34 -5.20
CA GLY A 163 -16.66 4.20 -5.06
C GLY A 163 -15.80 5.24 -5.79
N ASN A 164 -16.38 6.35 -6.30
CA ASN A 164 -15.61 7.36 -7.03
C ASN A 164 -15.57 8.67 -6.22
N LYS A 165 -14.53 8.84 -5.41
CA LYS A 165 -14.18 10.12 -4.77
C LYS A 165 -12.68 10.34 -4.83
#